data_AF-A0A7S1RSB1-F1
#
_entry.id   AF-A0A7S1RSB1-F1
#
_cell.length_a   1.000
_cell.length_b   1.000
_cell.length_c   1.000
_cell.angle_alpha   90.00
_cell.angle_beta   90.00
_cell.angle_gamma   90.00
#
_symmetry.space_group_name_H-M   'P 1'
#
loop_
_entity.id
_entity.type
_entity.pdbx_description
1 polymer ?
#
loop_
_entity_poly.entity_id
_entity_poly.type
_entity_poly.pdbx_seq_one_letter_code
_entity_poly.pdbx_strand_id
1 'polypeptide(L)'
;MYAMPWWSLHPLIAAVLVFVAPVVAKERAPDRCQGSKGLFAEAKNDAVIPLCDENYPGTNANEPWLVLFYTQDQNKEVGKYFDVQLQKIAMDFGTFAAKGKFAAKGKAAKPQKHRKRITWLAEKYDFKPDLTLPKKGLSDTSPVLKVGAVCCDCRLAPKTCPGESGLLLKLIHDGKEVTVEQDARKIPETVRAVLELMGYVKPGEATPEVLGVSENEEL
;
A
#
# COMPACT_ATOMS: atom_id res chain seq x y z
N MET A 1 -7.81 -43.20 -67.89
CA MET A 1 -6.43 -42.81 -67.57
C MET A 1 -6.20 -41.40 -68.10
N TYR A 2 -6.32 -40.39 -67.24
CA TYR A 2 -5.82 -39.04 -67.52
C TYR A 2 -5.23 -38.51 -66.21
N ALA A 3 -3.91 -38.35 -66.21
CA ALA A 3 -3.14 -37.78 -65.12
C ALA A 3 -3.29 -36.26 -65.16
N MET A 4 -3.74 -35.65 -64.06
CA MET A 4 -3.72 -34.20 -63.92
C MET A 4 -2.39 -33.71 -63.33
N PRO A 5 -1.87 -32.56 -63.80
CA PRO A 5 -0.54 -32.09 -63.45
C PRO A 5 -0.54 -31.29 -62.15
N TRP A 6 0.51 -31.55 -61.39
CA TRP A 6 0.88 -30.94 -60.12
C TRP A 6 1.33 -29.49 -60.36
N TRP A 7 0.47 -28.50 -60.14
CA TRP A 7 0.82 -27.08 -60.25
C TRP A 7 1.20 -26.54 -58.86
N SER A 8 2.50 -26.41 -58.64
CA SER A 8 3.18 -25.24 -58.05
C SER A 8 2.49 -24.49 -56.90
N LEU A 9 2.57 -25.04 -55.68
CA LEU A 9 2.46 -24.22 -54.46
C LEU A 9 3.73 -23.37 -54.31
N HIS A 10 3.62 -22.08 -54.60
CA HIS A 10 4.61 -21.09 -54.19
C HIS A 10 4.44 -20.80 -52.70
N PRO A 11 5.48 -20.90 -51.86
CA PRO A 11 5.41 -20.46 -50.48
C PRO A 11 5.41 -18.92 -50.46
N LEU A 12 4.28 -18.33 -50.08
CA LEU A 12 4.19 -16.93 -49.69
C LEU A 12 4.98 -16.75 -48.39
N ILE A 13 6.24 -16.33 -48.53
CA ILE A 13 7.09 -15.92 -47.41
C ILE A 13 6.50 -14.60 -46.87
N ALA A 14 5.63 -14.71 -45.87
CA ALA A 14 5.16 -13.55 -45.11
C ALA A 14 6.33 -13.04 -44.25
N ALA A 15 6.93 -11.93 -44.67
CA ALA A 15 7.93 -11.21 -43.89
C ALA A 15 7.26 -10.66 -42.62
N VAL A 16 7.43 -11.37 -41.50
CA VAL A 16 7.02 -10.88 -40.17
C VAL A 16 7.96 -9.76 -39.77
N LEU A 17 7.55 -8.51 -40.05
CA LEU A 17 8.16 -7.31 -39.52
C LEU A 17 7.93 -7.28 -38.00
N VAL A 18 8.90 -7.76 -37.24
CA VAL A 18 8.94 -7.59 -35.78
C VAL A 18 9.25 -6.12 -35.50
N PHE A 19 8.21 -5.32 -35.26
CA PHE A 19 8.36 -3.98 -34.72
C PHE A 19 8.85 -4.09 -33.27
N VAL A 20 10.16 -3.96 -33.08
CA VAL A 20 10.76 -3.78 -31.76
C VAL A 20 10.43 -2.35 -31.32
N ALA A 21 9.31 -2.18 -30.60
CA ALA A 21 8.98 -0.90 -30.00
C ALA A 21 10.10 -0.53 -29.00
N PRO A 22 10.67 0.69 -29.08
CA PRO A 22 11.68 1.11 -28.12
C PRO A 22 11.03 1.13 -26.73
N VAL A 23 11.65 0.39 -25.80
CA VAL A 23 11.30 0.44 -24.38
C VAL A 23 11.71 1.82 -23.88
N VAL A 24 10.77 2.77 -23.91
CA VAL A 24 10.97 4.09 -23.32
C VAL A 24 11.14 3.89 -21.82
N ALA A 25 12.39 4.00 -21.36
CA ALA A 25 12.70 4.02 -19.95
C ALA A 25 11.99 5.24 -19.34
N LYS A 26 10.94 4.97 -18.57
CA LYS A 26 10.20 6.01 -17.82
C LYS A 26 11.18 6.69 -16.88
N GLU A 27 11.67 7.87 -17.26
CA GLU A 27 12.48 8.73 -16.39
C GLU A 27 11.68 8.92 -15.09
N ARG A 28 12.26 8.45 -13.99
CA ARG A 28 11.65 8.61 -12.68
C ARG A 28 11.78 10.08 -12.32
N ALA A 29 10.66 10.68 -11.97
CA ALA A 29 10.62 12.06 -11.49
C ALA A 29 11.67 12.24 -10.38
N PRO A 30 12.37 13.39 -10.35
CA PRO A 30 13.30 13.72 -9.27
C PRO A 30 12.62 13.54 -7.90
N ASP A 31 13.39 13.22 -6.86
CA ASP A 31 12.89 13.12 -5.48
C ASP A 31 12.06 14.38 -5.18
N ARG A 32 10.74 14.23 -5.14
CA ARG A 32 9.82 15.39 -5.07
C ARG A 32 9.89 16.10 -3.73
N CYS A 33 10.35 15.39 -2.70
CA CYS A 33 10.43 15.87 -1.33
C CYS A 33 11.89 16.11 -0.91
N GLN A 34 12.64 16.89 -1.71
CA GLN A 34 14.02 17.25 -1.37
C GLN A 34 14.05 18.09 -0.09
N GLY A 35 14.59 17.53 1.00
CA GLY A 35 14.85 18.25 2.25
C GLY A 35 13.91 17.94 3.41
N SER A 36 12.79 17.25 3.18
CA SER A 36 11.92 16.68 4.23
C SER A 36 12.30 15.23 4.53
N LYS A 37 13.60 14.96 4.69
CA LYS A 37 14.10 13.62 5.02
C LYS A 37 13.71 13.27 6.45
N GLY A 38 12.54 12.66 6.60
CA GLY A 38 12.11 12.03 7.85
C GLY A 38 12.58 10.59 7.95
N LEU A 39 11.79 9.72 8.59
CA LEU A 39 12.09 8.29 8.74
C LEU A 39 12.22 7.51 7.43
N PHE A 40 11.48 7.92 6.38
CA PHE A 40 11.38 7.21 5.10
C PHE A 40 12.19 7.92 4.01
N ALA A 41 13.46 8.15 4.28
CA ALA A 41 14.34 8.96 3.43
C ALA A 41 14.87 8.21 2.19
N GLU A 42 14.71 6.89 2.12
CA GLU A 42 15.31 6.05 1.08
C GLU A 42 14.22 5.47 0.17
N ALA A 43 13.70 6.27 -0.76
CA ALA A 43 12.62 5.87 -1.68
C ALA A 43 12.90 4.58 -2.48
N LYS A 44 14.16 4.15 -2.60
CA LYS A 44 14.54 2.86 -3.22
C LYS A 44 14.41 1.68 -2.26
N ASN A 45 14.61 1.89 -0.97
CA ASN A 45 14.65 0.85 0.05
C ASN A 45 13.40 0.80 0.92
N ASP A 46 12.56 1.85 0.86
CA ASP A 46 11.31 1.97 1.59
C ASP A 46 10.12 1.61 0.70
N ALA A 47 9.19 0.82 1.25
CA ALA A 47 7.87 0.58 0.68
C ALA A 47 6.91 1.72 1.01
N VAL A 48 7.10 2.40 2.14
CA VAL A 48 6.37 3.63 2.50
C VAL A 48 6.90 4.79 1.65
N ILE A 49 5.98 5.56 1.08
CA ILE A 49 6.30 6.69 0.21
C ILE A 49 6.42 7.97 1.06
N PRO A 50 7.57 8.67 1.07
CA PRO A 50 7.65 9.97 1.72
C PRO A 50 6.75 11.00 1.01
N LEU A 51 5.96 11.73 1.80
CA LEU A 51 5.02 12.72 1.32
C LEU A 51 5.40 14.14 1.76
N CYS A 52 5.12 15.09 0.88
CA CYS A 52 5.29 16.53 1.00
C CYS A 52 4.10 17.24 0.31
N ASP A 53 4.03 18.57 0.38
CA ASP A 53 2.92 19.33 -0.22
C ASP A 53 2.77 19.06 -1.74
N GLU A 54 3.86 18.80 -2.44
CA GLU A 54 3.90 18.60 -3.89
C GLU A 54 3.36 17.24 -4.36
N ASN A 55 3.38 16.22 -3.49
CA ASN A 55 2.97 14.86 -3.83
C ASN A 55 1.93 14.27 -2.87
N TYR A 56 1.40 15.07 -1.94
CA TYR A 56 0.36 14.65 -1.02
C TYR A 56 -0.86 14.15 -1.81
N PRO A 57 -1.39 12.95 -1.51
CA PRO A 57 -2.59 12.45 -2.16
C PRO A 57 -3.79 13.31 -1.75
N GLY A 58 -4.34 14.08 -2.68
CA GLY A 58 -5.63 14.73 -2.44
C GLY A 58 -6.78 13.71 -2.40
N THR A 59 -7.97 14.16 -1.98
CA THR A 59 -9.19 13.33 -1.99
C THR A 59 -9.57 12.80 -3.38
N ASN A 60 -9.06 13.43 -4.45
CA ASN A 60 -9.25 13.01 -5.84
C ASN A 60 -8.19 11.98 -6.32
N ALA A 61 -7.43 11.37 -5.42
CA ALA A 61 -6.46 10.35 -5.79
C ALA A 61 -7.16 9.14 -6.44
N ASN A 62 -6.62 8.67 -7.57
CA ASN A 62 -7.16 7.52 -8.29
C ASN A 62 -7.09 6.20 -7.50
N GLU A 63 -6.16 6.12 -6.56
CA GLU A 63 -5.93 4.96 -5.73
C GLU A 63 -6.09 5.37 -4.26
N PRO A 64 -6.55 4.47 -3.38
CA PRO A 64 -6.62 4.75 -1.95
C PRO A 64 -5.24 4.96 -1.33
N TRP A 65 -5.16 5.80 -0.29
CA TRP A 65 -3.93 6.05 0.48
C TRP A 65 -4.13 5.93 1.98
N LEU A 66 -3.21 5.29 2.66
CA LEU A 66 -3.03 5.40 4.11
C LEU A 66 -1.82 6.29 4.37
N VAL A 67 -2.06 7.42 5.01
CA VAL A 67 -1.04 8.42 5.29
C VAL A 67 -0.80 8.49 6.80
N LEU A 68 0.45 8.27 7.19
CA LEU A 68 0.92 8.58 8.53
C LEU A 68 1.37 10.05 8.60
N PHE A 69 0.87 10.79 9.57
CA PHE A 69 1.48 12.04 10.02
C PHE A 69 2.26 11.76 11.31
N TYR A 70 3.51 12.22 11.37
CA TYR A 70 4.37 12.00 12.54
C TYR A 70 5.32 13.17 12.79
N THR A 71 5.74 13.28 14.04
CA THR A 71 6.85 14.14 14.49
C THR A 71 8.03 13.27 14.94
N GLN A 72 9.25 13.56 14.48
CA GLN A 72 10.50 12.90 14.86
C GLN A 72 10.94 13.25 16.29
N ASP A 73 10.87 14.52 16.67
CA ASP A 73 11.43 15.03 17.94
C ASP A 73 10.65 14.51 19.16
N GLN A 74 9.35 14.25 18.99
CA GLN A 74 8.45 13.87 20.07
C GLN A 74 8.30 12.35 20.24
N ASN A 75 8.84 11.55 19.33
CA ASN A 75 8.65 10.11 19.37
C ASN A 75 9.99 9.37 19.36
N LYS A 76 10.53 9.06 20.54
CA LYS A 76 11.75 8.22 20.68
C LYS A 76 11.57 6.79 20.13
N GLU A 77 10.34 6.36 19.89
CA GLU A 77 9.97 5.07 19.28
C GLU A 77 9.85 5.12 17.75
N VAL A 78 9.64 6.32 17.19
CA VAL A 78 9.63 6.59 15.75
C VAL A 78 11.07 6.45 15.26
N GLY A 79 11.32 5.36 14.53
CA GLY A 79 12.64 4.95 14.06
C GLY A 79 13.23 3.70 14.74
N LYS A 80 12.59 3.14 15.77
CA LYS A 80 12.98 1.82 16.34
C LYS A 80 12.10 0.68 15.87
N TYR A 81 10.78 0.86 15.94
CA TYR A 81 9.80 -0.18 15.62
C TYR A 81 8.72 0.29 14.66
N PHE A 82 8.33 1.56 14.77
CA PHE A 82 7.18 2.10 14.06
C PHE A 82 7.39 2.09 12.53
N ASP A 83 8.58 2.45 12.08
CA ASP A 83 8.99 2.39 10.67
C ASP A 83 8.81 0.98 10.11
N VAL A 84 9.29 -0.03 10.83
CA VAL A 84 9.20 -1.43 10.41
C VAL A 84 7.74 -1.89 10.32
N GLN A 85 6.88 -1.48 11.26
CA GLN A 85 5.47 -1.88 11.23
C GLN A 85 4.73 -1.23 10.06
N LEU A 86 4.94 0.07 9.81
CA LEU A 86 4.29 0.74 8.67
C LEU A 86 4.78 0.18 7.33
N GLN A 87 6.05 -0.19 7.23
CA GLN A 87 6.60 -0.84 6.04
C GLN A 87 5.97 -2.22 5.80
N LYS A 88 5.70 -2.99 6.87
CA LYS A 88 4.96 -4.25 6.76
C LYS A 88 3.53 -4.02 6.29
N ILE A 89 2.83 -3.03 6.85
CA ILE A 89 1.48 -2.62 6.40
C ILE A 89 1.52 -2.29 4.89
N ALA A 90 2.50 -1.50 4.46
CA ALA A 90 2.67 -1.15 3.03
C ALA A 90 2.82 -2.40 2.15
N MET A 91 3.67 -3.36 2.56
CA MET A 91 3.89 -4.62 1.83
C MET A 91 2.65 -5.52 1.80
N ASP A 92 1.90 -5.55 2.90
CA ASP A 92 0.66 -6.31 3.02
C ASP A 92 -0.40 -5.81 2.03
N PHE A 93 -0.52 -4.49 1.88
CA PHE A 93 -1.36 -3.88 0.85
C PHE A 93 -0.76 -3.89 -0.57
N GLY A 94 0.49 -4.33 -0.71
CA GLY A 94 1.12 -4.59 -2.01
C GLY A 94 2.03 -3.49 -2.52
N THR A 95 2.36 -2.53 -1.68
CA THR A 95 3.39 -1.53 -1.97
C THR A 95 4.75 -2.09 -1.53
N PHE A 96 5.74 -2.09 -2.43
CA PHE A 96 7.06 -2.66 -2.17
C PHE A 96 8.16 -1.69 -2.56
N ALA A 97 9.28 -1.76 -1.85
CA ALA A 97 10.48 -1.03 -2.22
C ALA A 97 11.09 -1.56 -3.53
N ALA A 98 11.88 -0.73 -4.20
CA ALA A 98 12.61 -1.17 -5.39
C ALA A 98 13.80 -2.09 -5.06
N LYS A 99 14.39 -1.93 -3.86
CA LYS A 99 15.59 -2.61 -3.37
C LYS A 99 15.49 -2.82 -1.85
N GLY A 100 16.47 -3.53 -1.28
CA GLY A 100 16.61 -3.68 0.16
C GLY A 100 15.67 -4.72 0.82
N LYS A 101 15.45 -4.54 2.13
CA LYS A 101 14.71 -5.50 2.98
C LYS A 101 13.21 -5.53 2.70
N PHE A 102 12.66 -4.43 2.20
CA PHE A 102 11.23 -4.28 1.86
C PHE A 102 10.94 -4.44 0.36
N ALA A 103 11.93 -4.86 -0.43
CA ALA A 103 11.69 -5.23 -1.82
C ALA A 103 10.88 -6.52 -1.92
N ALA A 104 10.02 -6.61 -2.93
CA ALA A 104 9.27 -7.81 -3.19
C ALA A 104 10.23 -8.96 -3.56
N LYS A 105 10.15 -10.08 -2.83
CA LYS A 105 10.97 -11.29 -3.10
C LYS A 105 10.07 -12.51 -3.30
N GLY A 106 10.50 -13.42 -4.18
CA GLY A 106 9.81 -14.68 -4.42
C GLY A 106 8.34 -14.51 -4.80
N LYS A 107 7.43 -15.17 -4.07
CA LYS A 107 5.99 -15.12 -4.33
C LYS A 107 5.38 -13.73 -4.12
N ALA A 108 5.99 -12.88 -3.29
CA ALA A 108 5.51 -11.51 -3.06
C ALA A 108 5.77 -10.58 -4.25
N ALA A 109 6.76 -10.90 -5.11
CA ALA A 109 7.06 -10.14 -6.33
C ALA A 109 6.07 -10.39 -7.47
N LYS A 110 5.26 -11.45 -7.37
CA LYS A 110 4.26 -11.75 -8.40
C LYS A 110 3.08 -10.79 -8.24
N PRO A 111 2.62 -10.14 -9.32
CA PRO A 111 1.39 -9.36 -9.27
C PRO A 111 0.23 -10.22 -8.74
N GLN A 112 -0.50 -9.69 -7.76
CA GLN A 112 -1.64 -10.39 -7.16
C GLN A 112 -2.89 -9.52 -7.33
N LYS A 113 -3.98 -10.14 -7.79
CA LYS A 113 -5.27 -9.47 -7.88
C LYS A 113 -5.70 -8.96 -6.49
N HIS A 114 -6.28 -7.77 -6.41
CA HIS A 114 -6.79 -7.17 -5.17
C HIS A 114 -7.62 -8.15 -4.35
N ARG A 115 -8.56 -8.88 -4.98
CA ARG A 115 -9.38 -9.90 -4.31
C ARG A 115 -8.53 -10.91 -3.55
N LYS A 116 -7.52 -11.48 -4.22
CA LYS A 116 -6.65 -12.50 -3.64
C LYS A 116 -5.82 -11.94 -2.49
N ARG A 117 -5.35 -10.69 -2.64
CA ARG A 117 -4.58 -10.00 -1.59
C ARG A 117 -5.44 -9.75 -0.35
N ILE A 118 -6.65 -9.21 -0.51
CA ILE A 118 -7.56 -8.96 0.61
C ILE A 118 -7.96 -10.28 1.30
N THR A 119 -8.27 -11.33 0.55
CA THR A 119 -8.54 -12.66 1.14
C THR A 119 -7.33 -13.19 1.92
N TRP A 120 -6.12 -13.04 1.40
CA TRP A 120 -4.90 -13.44 2.10
C TRP A 120 -4.67 -12.63 3.38
N LEU A 121 -4.96 -11.32 3.38
CA LEU A 121 -4.89 -10.49 4.59
C LEU A 121 -5.89 -10.97 5.65
N ALA A 122 -7.11 -11.28 5.24
CA ALA A 122 -8.14 -11.79 6.13
C ALA A 122 -7.78 -13.14 6.74
N GLU A 123 -7.09 -14.00 5.99
CA GLU A 123 -6.52 -15.26 6.51
C GLU A 123 -5.33 -15.00 7.45
N LYS A 124 -4.42 -14.11 7.07
CA LYS A 124 -3.21 -13.78 7.84
C LYS A 124 -3.53 -13.22 9.22
N TYR A 125 -4.61 -12.44 9.33
CA TYR A 125 -5.01 -11.72 10.53
C TYR A 125 -6.34 -12.21 11.12
N ASP A 126 -6.80 -13.38 10.70
CA ASP A 126 -7.94 -14.09 11.27
C ASP A 126 -9.27 -13.30 11.32
N PHE A 127 -9.57 -12.55 10.27
CA PHE A 127 -10.87 -11.85 10.09
C PHE A 127 -11.62 -12.31 8.83
N LYS A 128 -11.27 -13.48 8.28
CA LYS A 128 -11.93 -14.07 7.10
C LYS A 128 -13.46 -14.19 7.22
N PRO A 129 -14.07 -14.53 8.38
CA PRO A 129 -15.53 -14.60 8.52
C PRO A 129 -16.25 -13.27 8.27
N ASP A 130 -15.55 -12.14 8.48
CA ASP A 130 -16.13 -10.80 8.38
C ASP A 130 -15.95 -10.19 6.98
N LEU A 131 -15.28 -10.90 6.08
CA LEU A 131 -14.92 -10.37 4.77
C LEU A 131 -16.12 -10.22 3.84
N THR A 132 -16.34 -9.01 3.34
CA THR A 132 -17.42 -8.63 2.41
C THR A 132 -16.84 -8.17 1.08
N LEU A 133 -16.53 -9.12 0.20
CA LEU A 133 -16.06 -8.79 -1.14
C LEU A 133 -17.20 -8.70 -2.15
N PRO A 134 -17.19 -7.73 -3.08
CA PRO A 134 -18.16 -7.68 -4.17
C PRO A 134 -18.07 -8.95 -5.02
N LYS A 135 -19.20 -9.38 -5.62
CA LYS A 135 -19.24 -10.61 -6.45
C LYS A 135 -18.36 -10.51 -7.72
N LYS A 136 -18.24 -9.31 -8.29
CA LYS A 136 -17.44 -9.00 -9.49
C LYS A 136 -16.40 -7.91 -9.16
N GLY A 137 -15.40 -7.74 -10.02
CA GLY A 137 -14.33 -6.75 -9.84
C GLY A 137 -13.16 -7.21 -8.97
N LEU A 138 -12.35 -6.26 -8.51
CA LEU A 138 -11.09 -6.48 -7.77
C LEU A 138 -10.05 -7.33 -8.54
N SER A 139 -10.02 -7.13 -9.86
CA SER A 139 -9.09 -7.81 -10.77
C SER A 139 -7.78 -7.05 -11.00
N ASP A 140 -7.68 -5.80 -10.55
CA ASP A 140 -6.46 -5.01 -10.61
C ASP A 140 -5.35 -5.69 -9.79
N THR A 141 -4.12 -5.57 -10.25
CA THR A 141 -2.91 -6.13 -9.66
C THR A 141 -1.99 -5.08 -9.04
N SER A 142 -2.36 -3.80 -9.11
CA SER A 142 -1.76 -2.70 -8.36
C SER A 142 -1.88 -2.93 -6.85
N PRO A 143 -1.18 -2.16 -6.01
CA PRO A 143 -1.44 -2.16 -4.57
C PRO A 143 -2.92 -1.91 -4.29
N VAL A 144 -3.48 -2.57 -3.29
CA VAL A 144 -4.87 -2.32 -2.83
C VAL A 144 -4.98 -0.91 -2.24
N LEU A 145 -3.89 -0.45 -1.64
CA LEU A 145 -3.75 0.81 -0.93
C LEU A 145 -2.27 1.20 -1.00
N LYS A 146 -1.99 2.46 -1.29
CA LYS A 146 -0.64 3.03 -1.13
C LYS A 146 -0.44 3.50 0.30
N VAL A 147 0.78 3.36 0.81
CA VAL A 147 1.11 3.84 2.16
C VAL A 147 2.15 4.94 2.05
N GLY A 148 1.83 6.08 2.63
CA GLY A 148 2.69 7.25 2.66
C GLY A 148 2.91 7.78 4.07
N ALA A 149 3.90 8.65 4.22
CA ALA A 149 4.21 9.28 5.50
C ALA A 149 4.65 10.72 5.35
N VAL A 150 4.10 11.59 6.19
CA VAL A 150 4.34 13.04 6.29
C VAL A 150 5.08 13.32 7.60
N CYS A 151 6.25 13.93 7.51
CA CYS A 151 7.01 14.40 8.68
C CYS A 151 6.65 15.85 9.01
N CYS A 152 6.09 16.10 10.19
CA CYS A 152 5.52 17.38 10.58
C CYS A 152 6.45 18.31 11.37
N ASP A 153 7.63 17.84 11.75
CA ASP A 153 8.69 18.62 12.40
C ASP A 153 10.04 18.49 11.67
N CYS A 154 10.05 17.86 10.49
CA CYS A 154 11.20 17.91 9.60
C CYS A 154 11.45 19.34 9.11
N ARG A 155 12.67 19.61 8.63
CA ARG A 155 13.11 20.93 8.14
C ARG A 155 12.12 21.63 7.21
N LEU A 156 11.41 20.85 6.38
CA LEU A 156 10.33 21.32 5.51
C LEU A 156 9.04 20.58 5.88
N ALA A 157 8.35 21.07 6.91
CA ALA A 157 7.06 20.54 7.33
C ALA A 157 5.96 20.93 6.31
N PRO A 158 5.20 19.97 5.77
CA PRO A 158 4.10 20.26 4.86
C PRO A 158 2.97 21.06 5.53
N LYS A 159 2.27 21.90 4.76
CA LYS A 159 1.10 22.65 5.24
C LYS A 159 -0.07 21.75 5.63
N THR A 160 -0.08 20.52 5.13
CA THR A 160 -1.09 19.50 5.44
C THR A 160 -0.96 18.92 6.85
N CYS A 161 0.10 19.27 7.59
CA CYS A 161 0.25 18.84 8.97
C CYS A 161 -0.85 19.43 9.87
N PRO A 162 -1.59 18.61 10.62
CA PRO A 162 -2.80 19.02 11.35
C PRO A 162 -2.55 19.90 12.58
N GLY A 163 -1.32 20.39 12.81
CA GLY A 163 -0.96 21.11 14.04
C GLY A 163 -0.95 20.24 15.30
N GLU A 164 -1.27 18.95 15.17
CA GLU A 164 -1.24 17.96 16.24
C GLU A 164 0.13 17.27 16.29
N SER A 165 0.67 17.17 17.49
CA SER A 165 1.84 16.35 17.83
C SER A 165 1.43 14.89 17.97
N GLY A 166 2.09 13.96 17.28
CA GLY A 166 1.87 12.53 17.53
C GLY A 166 1.90 11.66 16.27
N LEU A 167 1.34 10.46 16.40
CA LEU A 167 1.17 9.46 15.35
C LEU A 167 -0.29 9.45 14.93
N LEU A 168 -0.60 10.05 13.77
CA LEU A 168 -1.96 10.12 13.24
C LEU A 168 -2.02 9.37 11.91
N LEU A 169 -2.96 8.43 11.79
CA LEU A 169 -3.25 7.74 10.54
C LEU A 169 -4.49 8.33 9.88
N LYS A 170 -4.38 8.62 8.59
CA LYS A 170 -5.51 9.04 7.75
C LYS A 170 -5.65 8.15 6.54
N LEU A 171 -6.88 7.71 6.28
CA LEU A 171 -7.26 7.01 5.06
C LEU A 171 -7.89 7.99 4.08
N ILE A 172 -7.36 8.03 2.86
CA ILE A 172 -7.91 8.79 1.74
C ILE A 172 -8.51 7.80 0.77
N HIS A 173 -9.83 7.80 0.66
CA HIS A 173 -10.59 6.84 -0.14
C HIS A 173 -11.96 7.43 -0.50
N ASP A 174 -12.43 7.16 -1.72
CA ASP A 174 -13.75 7.56 -2.23
C ASP A 174 -14.08 9.04 -2.01
N GLY A 175 -13.12 9.93 -2.34
CA GLY A 175 -13.32 11.38 -2.25
C GLY A 175 -13.28 11.95 -0.83
N LYS A 176 -12.92 11.14 0.17
CA LYS A 176 -12.91 11.54 1.59
C LYS A 176 -11.55 11.26 2.22
N GLU A 177 -11.27 12.03 3.27
CA GLU A 177 -10.15 11.81 4.18
C GLU A 177 -10.72 11.52 5.56
N VAL A 178 -10.39 10.35 6.12
CA VAL A 178 -10.97 9.83 7.37
C VAL A 178 -9.83 9.44 8.31
N THR A 179 -9.91 9.84 9.58
CA THR A 179 -8.95 9.41 10.60
C THR A 179 -9.14 7.95 10.93
N VAL A 180 -8.05 7.19 10.98
CA VAL A 180 -8.05 5.80 11.43
C VAL A 180 -7.67 5.78 12.90
N GLU A 181 -8.63 5.46 13.78
CA GLU A 181 -8.44 5.41 15.24
C GLU A 181 -7.69 4.14 15.71
N GLN A 182 -6.70 3.71 14.94
CA GLN A 182 -5.85 2.57 15.27
C GLN A 182 -4.39 2.97 15.32
N ASP A 183 -3.66 2.32 16.21
CA ASP A 183 -2.23 2.47 16.31
C ASP A 183 -1.54 1.59 15.27
N ALA A 184 -0.71 2.15 14.39
CA ALA A 184 -0.02 1.37 13.35
C ALA A 184 0.90 0.27 13.92
N ARG A 185 1.25 0.32 15.21
CA ARG A 185 1.97 -0.76 15.91
C ARG A 185 1.11 -2.02 16.02
N LYS A 186 -0.20 -1.85 16.10
CA LYS A 186 -1.23 -2.90 16.09
C LYS A 186 -1.62 -3.21 14.64
N ILE A 187 -0.72 -3.92 13.94
CA ILE A 187 -0.89 -4.20 12.50
C ILE A 187 -2.23 -4.90 12.19
N PRO A 188 -2.60 -6.01 12.87
CA PRO A 188 -3.86 -6.70 12.56
C PRO A 188 -5.08 -5.77 12.63
N GLU A 189 -5.15 -4.98 13.69
CA GLU A 189 -6.23 -4.04 13.99
C GLU A 189 -6.25 -2.88 12.98
N THR A 190 -5.08 -2.33 12.65
CA THR A 190 -4.94 -1.28 11.64
C THR A 190 -5.37 -1.78 10.25
N VAL A 191 -4.92 -2.97 9.85
CA VAL A 191 -5.28 -3.57 8.54
C VAL A 191 -6.78 -3.84 8.47
N ARG A 192 -7.37 -4.39 9.54
CA ARG A 192 -8.81 -4.64 9.61
C ARG A 192 -9.61 -3.34 9.53
N ALA A 193 -9.27 -2.35 10.35
CA ALA A 193 -9.97 -1.06 10.38
C ALA A 193 -9.90 -0.33 9.04
N VAL A 194 -8.76 -0.35 8.37
CA VAL A 194 -8.63 0.21 7.02
C VAL A 194 -9.53 -0.53 6.03
N LEU A 195 -9.55 -1.86 6.04
CA LEU A 195 -10.41 -2.64 5.14
C LEU A 195 -11.91 -2.49 5.45
N GLU A 196 -12.26 -2.25 6.71
CA GLU A 196 -13.62 -1.90 7.14
C GLU A 196 -14.05 -0.55 6.59
N LEU A 197 -13.21 0.48 6.73
CA LEU A 197 -13.44 1.81 6.16
C LEU A 197 -13.53 1.81 4.62
N MET A 198 -12.88 0.84 3.97
CA MET A 198 -12.99 0.59 2.53
C MET A 198 -14.18 -0.30 2.13
N GLY A 199 -15.00 -0.75 3.10
CA GLY A 199 -16.19 -1.57 2.87
C GLY A 199 -15.92 -3.04 2.53
N TYR A 200 -14.70 -3.54 2.75
CA TYR A 200 -14.32 -4.93 2.49
C TYR A 200 -14.47 -5.85 3.70
N VAL A 201 -14.68 -5.28 4.89
CA VAL A 201 -14.89 -6.01 6.14
C VAL A 201 -16.15 -5.43 6.79
N LYS A 202 -17.00 -6.29 7.36
CA LYS A 202 -18.15 -5.82 8.16
C LYS A 202 -17.64 -5.02 9.35
N PRO A 203 -18.36 -3.95 9.76
CA PRO A 203 -18.09 -3.31 11.03
C PRO A 203 -18.04 -4.34 12.14
N GLY A 204 -16.93 -4.39 12.87
CA GLY A 204 -16.87 -5.23 14.06
C GLY A 204 -17.95 -4.78 15.03
N GLU A 205 -18.69 -5.71 15.62
CA GLU A 205 -19.32 -5.38 16.91
C GLU A 205 -18.17 -4.95 17.81
N ALA A 206 -18.20 -3.70 18.30
CA ALA A 206 -17.20 -3.20 19.22
C ALA A 206 -17.05 -4.25 20.31
N THR A 207 -15.94 -4.98 20.32
CA THR A 207 -15.67 -5.98 21.35
C THR A 207 -15.83 -5.21 22.65
N PRO A 208 -16.82 -5.55 23.51
CA PRO A 208 -17.03 -4.81 24.73
C PRO A 208 -15.68 -4.77 25.43
N GLU A 209 -15.21 -3.56 25.76
CA GLU A 209 -13.98 -3.39 26.52
C GLU A 209 -14.05 -4.40 27.65
N VAL A 210 -13.17 -5.40 27.62
CA VAL A 210 -13.03 -6.33 28.73
C VAL A 210 -12.48 -5.46 29.83
N LEU A 211 -13.40 -4.86 30.61
CA LEU A 211 -13.10 -4.11 31.81
C LEU A 211 -12.21 -5.02 32.62
N GLY A 212 -10.94 -4.62 32.71
CA GLY A 212 -9.87 -5.44 33.25
C GLY A 212 -10.32 -6.05 34.56
N VAL A 213 -10.16 -7.37 34.67
CA VAL A 213 -10.06 -8.01 35.97
C VAL A 213 -8.85 -7.33 36.61
N SER A 214 -9.10 -6.47 37.58
CA SER A 214 -8.08 -5.88 38.44
C SER A 214 -7.25 -7.04 38.98
N GLU A 215 -6.01 -7.18 38.50
CA GLU A 215 -5.05 -8.07 39.15
C GLU A 215 -4.93 -7.60 40.60
N ASN A 216 -5.34 -8.50 41.49
CA ASN A 216 -5.37 -8.30 42.92
C ASN A 216 -4.04 -7.75 43.44
N GLU A 217 -4.15 -6.79 44.35
CA GLU A 217 -3.25 -6.67 45.49
C GLU A 217 -2.97 -8.07 46.06
N GLU A 218 -1.74 -8.56 45.88
CA GLU A 218 -1.17 -9.51 46.84
C GLU A 218 -0.19 -8.75 47.74
N LEU A 219 -0.57 -8.78 49.02
CA LEU A 219 0.06 -8.29 50.24
C LEU A 219 1.52 -8.71 50.43
#